data_AF-A0A7V9IN16-F1
#
_entry.id   AF-A0A7V9IN16-F1
#
_cell.length_a   1.000
_cell.length_b   1.000
_cell.length_c   1.000
_cell.angle_alpha   90.00
_cell.angle_beta   90.00
_cell.angle_gamma   90.00
#
_symmetry.space_group_name_H-M   'P 1'
#
loop_
_entity.id
_entity.type
_entity.pdbx_description
1 polymer ?
#
loop_
_entity_poly.entity_id
_entity_poly.type
_entity_poly.pdbx_seq_one_letter_code
_entity_poly.pdbx_strand_id
1 'polypeptide(L)'
;MRPIDRSTLRGATVVEFVVVIPTLLMMIMAVLQAAFAFHAKSQVNHATAAAARAGSFNNASMNSMTAAFTRGMVGYYGGGTSLAELTQTQGRAAADLVQANVRIEVLSPTTESFDDYNSPALQTQLNTGNARVIPNDNLGFIRCPRDVAGCNSNPATNSSGQTLADANLLKIRVTYGIPQEKQMPMVGRFYTWALAKMNPNDPDAFRSSLVQRGRIPLVAHTTVRMMSPPIEGGNGSNPGPGNNGNPQDPGNPPAGQPLPTCPWWDASCASCPDGVSTPGCKPETCSAAAS
;
A
#
# COMPACT_ATOMS: atom_id res chain seq x y z
N MET A 1 -15.00 79.02 0.32
CA MET A 1 -15.54 77.73 0.80
C MET A 1 -15.92 76.87 -0.40
N ARG A 2 -15.27 75.71 -0.61
CA ARG A 2 -15.73 74.68 -1.55
C ARG A 2 -16.49 73.61 -0.76
N PRO A 3 -17.65 73.11 -1.23
CA PRO A 3 -18.38 72.07 -0.55
C PRO A 3 -17.60 70.75 -0.67
N ILE A 4 -17.38 70.09 0.47
CA ILE A 4 -16.84 68.74 0.52
C ILE A 4 -18.00 67.81 0.24
N ASP A 5 -18.06 67.26 -0.97
CA ASP A 5 -18.99 66.20 -1.34
C ASP A 5 -18.65 64.95 -0.54
N ARG A 6 -19.54 64.57 0.39
CA ARG A 6 -19.42 63.32 1.14
C ARG A 6 -20.01 62.20 0.29
N SER A 7 -19.18 61.58 -0.54
CA SER A 7 -19.54 60.33 -1.22
C SER A 7 -19.87 59.26 -0.18
N THR A 8 -21.06 58.67 -0.29
CA THR A 8 -21.62 57.62 0.56
C THR A 8 -20.78 56.34 0.51
N LEU A 9 -19.72 56.26 1.32
CA LEU A 9 -19.02 55.03 1.66
C LEU A 9 -19.82 54.26 2.74
N ARG A 10 -20.94 53.63 2.36
CA ARG A 10 -21.69 52.75 3.26
C ARG A 10 -22.23 51.55 2.48
N GLY A 11 -21.53 50.43 2.55
CA GLY A 11 -22.04 49.13 2.08
C GLY A 11 -21.00 48.22 1.40
N ALA A 12 -20.05 48.78 0.63
CA ALA A 12 -19.09 47.98 -0.12
C ALA A 12 -18.21 47.08 0.78
N THR A 13 -17.72 47.62 1.89
CA THR A 13 -16.90 46.88 2.86
C THR A 13 -17.67 45.76 3.56
N VAL A 14 -18.97 45.94 3.80
CA VAL A 14 -19.82 44.91 4.42
C VAL A 14 -20.09 43.78 3.43
N VAL A 15 -20.36 44.11 2.15
CA VAL A 15 -20.57 43.11 1.10
C VAL A 15 -19.28 42.33 0.83
N GLU A 16 -18.13 43.02 0.74
CA GLU A 16 -16.83 42.38 0.59
C GLU A 16 -16.53 41.44 1.76
N PHE A 17 -16.76 41.88 3.00
CA PHE A 17 -16.56 41.05 4.19
C PHE A 17 -17.48 39.80 4.21
N VAL A 18 -18.75 39.96 3.84
CA VAL A 18 -19.74 38.87 3.79
C VAL A 18 -19.38 37.81 2.75
N VAL A 19 -18.67 38.16 1.68
CA VAL A 19 -18.25 37.19 0.65
C VAL A 19 -16.85 36.64 0.95
N VAL A 20 -15.91 37.49 1.35
CA VAL A 20 -14.50 37.15 1.53
C VAL A 20 -14.28 36.26 2.75
N ILE A 21 -14.93 36.53 3.89
CA ILE A 21 -14.70 35.71 5.09
C ILE A 21 -15.19 34.27 4.93
N PRO A 22 -16.43 34.01 4.48
CA PRO A 22 -16.89 32.63 4.32
C PRO A 22 -16.08 31.86 3.28
N THR A 23 -15.61 32.52 2.22
CA THR A 23 -14.77 31.88 1.19
C THR A 23 -13.39 31.53 1.74
N LEU A 24 -12.74 32.45 2.46
CA LEU A 24 -11.47 32.18 3.15
C LEU A 24 -11.62 31.07 4.21
N LEU A 25 -12.71 31.08 4.97
CA LEU A 25 -12.98 30.05 5.98
C LEU A 25 -13.13 28.67 5.31
N MET A 26 -13.89 28.57 4.22
CA MET A 26 -14.04 27.33 3.46
C MET A 26 -12.70 26.84 2.90
N MET A 27 -11.85 27.74 2.43
CA MET A 27 -10.51 27.40 1.95
C MET A 27 -9.64 26.84 3.07
N ILE A 28 -9.62 27.48 4.25
CA ILE A 28 -8.87 27.00 5.42
C ILE A 28 -9.38 25.62 5.86
N MET A 29 -10.70 25.43 5.94
CA MET A 29 -11.27 24.12 6.29
C MET A 29 -10.93 23.03 5.28
N ALA A 30 -10.89 23.36 3.98
CA ALA A 30 -10.49 22.41 2.93
C ALA A 30 -9.01 21.99 3.08
N VAL A 31 -8.12 22.94 3.38
CA VAL A 31 -6.70 22.65 3.64
C VAL A 31 -6.54 21.79 4.90
N LEU A 32 -7.27 22.08 5.98
CA LEU A 32 -7.26 21.27 7.20
C LEU A 32 -7.78 19.84 6.95
N GLN A 33 -8.86 19.69 6.18
CA GLN A 33 -9.37 18.37 5.79
C GLN A 33 -8.32 17.58 4.99
N ALA A 34 -7.61 18.23 4.07
CA ALA A 34 -6.54 17.60 3.30
C ALA A 34 -5.37 17.17 4.22
N ALA A 35 -5.02 17.99 5.20
CA ALA A 35 -3.99 17.65 6.20
C ALA A 35 -4.39 16.41 7.03
N PHE A 36 -5.64 16.33 7.49
CA PHE A 36 -6.14 15.14 8.20
C PHE A 36 -6.18 13.89 7.32
N ALA A 37 -6.60 14.03 6.06
CA ALA A 37 -6.58 12.92 5.10
C ALA A 37 -5.14 12.44 4.83
N PHE A 38 -4.19 13.36 4.71
CA PHE A 38 -2.77 13.04 4.55
C PHE A 38 -2.21 12.32 5.78
N HIS A 39 -2.55 12.78 6.99
CA HIS A 39 -2.14 12.11 8.22
C HIS A 39 -2.71 10.67 8.29
N ALA A 40 -4.01 10.51 8.03
CA ALA A 40 -4.64 9.19 7.98
C ALA A 40 -3.99 8.29 6.92
N LYS A 41 -3.70 8.82 5.73
CA LYS A 41 -3.01 8.11 4.65
C LYS A 41 -1.61 7.66 5.04
N SER A 42 -0.85 8.51 5.72
CA SER A 42 0.48 8.17 6.23
C SER A 42 0.42 7.02 7.24
N GLN A 43 -0.53 7.08 8.19
CA GLN A 43 -0.74 6.00 9.17
C GLN A 43 -1.16 4.69 8.51
N VAL A 44 -2.10 4.73 7.56
CA VAL A 44 -2.53 3.54 6.82
C VAL A 44 -1.37 2.95 6.01
N ASN A 45 -0.53 3.77 5.38
CA ASN A 45 0.66 3.28 4.66
C ASN A 45 1.64 2.57 5.62
N HIS A 46 1.91 3.16 6.78
CA HIS A 46 2.77 2.55 7.80
C HIS A 46 2.18 1.22 8.31
N ALA A 47 0.89 1.19 8.65
CA ALA A 47 0.18 -0.01 9.10
C ALA A 47 0.14 -1.09 8.00
N THR A 48 -0.02 -0.70 6.74
CA THR A 48 0.05 -1.62 5.58
C THR A 48 1.45 -2.22 5.46
N ALA A 49 2.51 -1.44 5.63
CA ALA A 49 3.87 -1.97 5.63
C ALA A 49 4.17 -2.89 6.83
N ALA A 50 3.60 -2.61 8.00
CA ALA A 50 3.68 -3.52 9.15
C ALA A 50 2.91 -4.82 8.88
N ALA A 51 1.73 -4.74 8.27
CA ALA A 51 0.92 -5.89 7.88
C ALA A 51 1.65 -6.77 6.85
N ALA A 52 2.19 -6.16 5.79
CA ALA A 52 2.96 -6.87 4.77
C ALA A 52 4.16 -7.61 5.38
N ARG A 53 4.93 -6.94 6.25
CA ARG A 53 6.04 -7.58 6.97
C ARG A 53 5.56 -8.76 7.81
N ALA A 54 4.51 -8.61 8.60
CA ALA A 54 3.97 -9.72 9.39
C ALA A 54 3.52 -10.89 8.49
N GLY A 55 2.83 -10.60 7.39
CA GLY A 55 2.43 -11.61 6.40
C GLY A 55 3.61 -12.34 5.79
N SER A 56 4.71 -11.63 5.48
CA SER A 56 5.91 -12.22 4.88
C SER A 56 6.56 -13.30 5.74
N PHE A 57 6.47 -13.18 7.07
CA PHE A 57 7.02 -14.17 8.02
C PHE A 57 6.01 -15.25 8.42
N ASN A 58 4.71 -15.00 8.27
CA ASN A 58 3.64 -15.91 8.70
C ASN A 58 2.88 -16.50 7.51
N ASN A 59 3.59 -16.92 6.46
CA ASN A 59 3.05 -17.66 5.33
C ASN A 59 1.90 -16.94 4.60
N ALA A 60 1.93 -15.60 4.57
CA ALA A 60 0.86 -14.75 4.04
C ALA A 60 -0.49 -14.88 4.79
N SER A 61 -0.46 -15.25 6.08
CA SER A 61 -1.66 -15.40 6.93
C SER A 61 -2.43 -14.08 7.12
N MET A 62 -3.72 -14.09 6.76
CA MET A 62 -4.62 -12.93 6.96
C MET A 62 -4.72 -12.51 8.42
N ASN A 63 -4.73 -13.48 9.33
CA ASN A 63 -4.83 -13.21 10.77
C ASN A 63 -3.60 -12.42 11.25
N SER A 64 -2.40 -12.82 10.80
CA SER A 64 -1.15 -12.12 11.14
C SER A 64 -1.12 -10.69 10.57
N MET A 65 -1.58 -10.51 9.32
CA MET A 65 -1.64 -9.22 8.65
C MET A 65 -2.66 -8.29 9.32
N THR A 66 -3.83 -8.81 9.65
CA THR A 66 -4.89 -8.05 10.33
C THR A 66 -4.45 -7.62 11.73
N ALA A 67 -3.85 -8.53 12.50
CA ALA A 67 -3.33 -8.20 13.83
C ALA A 67 -2.20 -7.16 13.78
N ALA A 68 -1.32 -7.22 12.78
CA ALA A 68 -0.26 -6.24 12.57
C ALA A 68 -0.79 -4.89 12.07
N PHE A 69 -1.78 -4.89 11.18
CA PHE A 69 -2.46 -3.68 10.72
C PHE A 69 -3.15 -2.96 11.88
N THR A 70 -3.93 -3.69 12.69
CA THR A 70 -4.61 -3.14 13.87
C THR A 70 -3.61 -2.53 14.85
N ARG A 71 -2.49 -3.20 15.13
CA ARG A 71 -1.40 -2.65 15.97
C ARG A 71 -0.79 -1.40 15.34
N GLY A 72 -0.54 -1.40 14.04
CA GLY A 72 0.00 -0.24 13.31
C GLY A 72 -0.93 0.98 13.34
N MET A 73 -2.24 0.77 13.48
CA MET A 73 -3.25 1.82 13.56
C MET A 73 -3.48 2.36 14.98
N VAL A 74 -2.93 1.75 16.04
CA VAL A 74 -3.17 2.17 17.45
C VAL A 74 -2.88 3.66 17.67
N GLY A 75 -1.80 4.18 17.09
CA GLY A 75 -1.45 5.60 17.19
C GLY A 75 -2.50 6.54 16.59
N TYR A 76 -3.21 6.11 15.55
CA TYR A 76 -4.28 6.89 14.92
C TYR A 76 -5.54 7.01 15.81
N TYR A 77 -5.77 6.05 16.70
CA TYR A 77 -6.89 6.05 17.64
C TYR A 77 -6.59 6.71 18.99
N GLY A 78 -5.41 7.33 19.14
CA GLY A 78 -5.03 8.11 20.33
C GLY A 78 -3.78 7.61 21.04
N GLY A 79 -3.26 6.43 20.70
CA GLY A 79 -2.09 5.84 21.34
C GLY A 79 -2.28 5.58 22.84
N GLY A 80 -1.18 5.67 23.60
CA GLY A 80 -1.15 5.48 25.04
C GLY A 80 0.29 5.50 25.55
N THR A 81 0.48 5.93 26.79
CA THR A 81 1.80 5.96 27.46
C THR A 81 1.94 4.84 28.51
N SER A 82 0.82 4.29 28.96
CA SER A 82 0.77 3.10 29.81
C SER A 82 0.22 1.88 29.07
N LEU A 83 0.51 0.68 29.59
CA LEU A 83 -0.02 -0.56 29.02
C LEU A 83 -1.56 -0.61 29.03
N ALA A 84 -2.18 -0.06 30.09
CA ALA A 84 -3.64 -0.01 30.20
C ALA A 84 -4.27 0.89 29.12
N GLU A 85 -3.69 2.07 28.89
CA GLU A 85 -4.12 2.99 27.83
C GLU A 85 -3.95 2.35 26.44
N LEU A 86 -2.79 1.73 26.19
CA LEU A 86 -2.52 1.07 24.91
C LEU A 86 -3.52 -0.07 24.65
N THR A 87 -3.85 -0.86 25.67
CA THR A 87 -4.82 -1.96 25.56
C THR A 87 -6.22 -1.41 25.26
N GLN A 88 -6.63 -0.33 25.94
CA GLN A 88 -7.90 0.33 25.69
C GLN A 88 -7.98 0.90 24.27
N THR A 89 -6.93 1.59 23.82
CA THR A 89 -6.86 2.17 22.47
C THR A 89 -6.82 1.08 21.40
N GLN A 90 -6.12 -0.02 21.65
CA GLN A 90 -6.14 -1.18 20.76
C GLN A 90 -7.56 -1.77 20.65
N GLY A 91 -8.32 -1.81 21.74
CA GLY A 91 -9.74 -2.20 21.72
C GLY A 91 -10.60 -1.28 20.86
N ARG A 92 -10.41 0.05 20.96
CA ARG A 92 -11.09 1.04 20.10
C ARG A 92 -10.72 0.88 18.64
N ALA A 93 -9.44 0.67 18.34
CA ALA A 93 -8.96 0.40 16.99
C ALA A 93 -9.61 -0.89 16.44
N ALA A 94 -9.58 -1.98 17.19
CA ALA A 94 -10.19 -3.25 16.78
C ALA A 94 -11.70 -3.14 16.53
N ALA A 95 -12.41 -2.34 17.33
CA ALA A 95 -13.84 -2.10 17.16
C ALA A 95 -14.18 -1.33 15.87
N ASP A 96 -13.33 -0.40 15.42
CA ASP A 96 -13.53 0.31 14.15
C ASP A 96 -12.98 -0.48 12.95
N LEU A 97 -11.89 -1.22 13.11
CA LEU A 97 -11.20 -1.96 12.03
C LEU A 97 -11.85 -3.32 11.72
N VAL A 98 -13.17 -3.37 11.75
CA VAL A 98 -13.97 -4.52 11.30
C VAL A 98 -13.98 -4.62 9.77
N GLN A 99 -14.35 -5.80 9.25
CA GLN A 99 -14.39 -6.05 7.80
C GLN A 99 -15.29 -5.08 7.02
N ALA A 100 -16.26 -4.45 7.68
CA ALA A 100 -17.07 -3.41 7.05
C ALA A 100 -16.26 -2.14 6.75
N ASN A 101 -15.19 -1.83 7.49
CA ASN A 101 -14.45 -0.56 7.41
C ASN A 101 -13.03 -0.71 6.85
N VAL A 102 -12.49 -1.93 6.88
CA VAL A 102 -11.18 -2.29 6.36
C VAL A 102 -11.30 -3.53 5.49
N ARG A 103 -10.67 -3.50 4.31
CA ARG A 103 -10.46 -4.68 3.47
C ARG A 103 -8.97 -4.84 3.18
N ILE A 104 -8.40 -5.96 3.63
CA ILE A 104 -7.02 -6.37 3.32
C ILE A 104 -7.10 -7.42 2.22
N GLU A 105 -6.43 -7.17 1.11
CA GLU A 105 -6.43 -8.02 -0.08
C GLU A 105 -5.00 -8.40 -0.43
N VAL A 106 -4.77 -9.68 -0.68
CA VAL A 106 -3.50 -10.17 -1.20
C VAL A 106 -3.58 -10.12 -2.72
N LEU A 107 -2.72 -9.34 -3.37
CA LEU A 107 -2.64 -9.23 -4.83
C LEU A 107 -1.64 -10.22 -5.43
N SER A 108 -0.61 -10.58 -4.67
CA SER A 108 0.41 -11.57 -5.02
C SER A 108 0.89 -12.20 -3.70
N PRO A 109 1.09 -13.52 -3.62
CA PRO A 109 0.93 -14.52 -4.69
C PRO A 109 -0.53 -14.68 -5.15
N THR A 110 -0.73 -15.01 -6.43
CA THR A 110 -2.07 -15.26 -6.99
C THR A 110 -2.45 -16.72 -6.90
N THR A 111 -3.73 -17.05 -7.03
CA THR A 111 -4.22 -18.43 -7.13
C THR A 111 -3.49 -19.18 -8.26
N GLU A 112 -3.27 -18.51 -9.39
CA GLU A 112 -2.52 -19.04 -10.54
C GLU A 112 -1.02 -19.21 -10.21
N SER A 113 -0.44 -18.32 -9.39
CA SER A 113 0.94 -18.50 -8.89
C SER A 113 1.04 -19.78 -8.04
N PHE A 114 0.00 -20.11 -7.28
CA PHE A 114 -0.08 -21.38 -6.57
C PHE A 114 -0.30 -22.56 -7.52
N ASP A 115 -1.04 -22.42 -8.63
CA ASP A 115 -1.16 -23.47 -9.64
C ASP A 115 0.19 -23.81 -10.30
N ASP A 116 0.96 -22.79 -10.69
CA ASP A 116 2.23 -22.99 -11.40
C ASP A 116 3.35 -23.51 -10.48
N TYR A 117 3.38 -23.09 -9.21
CA TYR A 117 4.54 -23.27 -8.33
C TYR A 117 4.23 -24.01 -7.02
N ASN A 118 3.09 -24.68 -6.89
CA ASN A 118 2.80 -25.52 -5.73
C ASN A 118 3.83 -26.65 -5.57
N SER A 119 4.32 -26.89 -4.35
CA SER A 119 5.25 -27.97 -4.01
C SER A 119 4.57 -29.01 -3.09
N PRO A 120 4.13 -30.17 -3.62
CA PRO A 120 3.53 -31.25 -2.82
C PRO A 120 4.41 -31.78 -1.68
N ALA A 121 5.73 -31.83 -1.90
CA ALA A 121 6.67 -32.24 -0.86
C ALA A 121 6.66 -31.24 0.31
N LEU A 122 6.61 -29.93 0.00
CA LEU A 122 6.58 -28.88 1.01
C LEU A 122 5.23 -28.81 1.73
N GLN A 123 4.12 -29.06 1.02
CA GLN A 123 2.78 -29.21 1.64
C GLN A 123 2.78 -30.30 2.71
N THR A 124 3.39 -31.45 2.40
CA THR A 124 3.53 -32.57 3.32
C THR A 124 4.42 -32.20 4.51
N GLN A 125 5.57 -31.56 4.25
CA GLN A 125 6.52 -31.17 5.30
C GLN A 125 5.94 -30.14 6.28
N LEU A 126 5.15 -29.18 5.78
CA LEU A 126 4.52 -28.13 6.58
C LEU A 126 3.14 -28.53 7.12
N ASN A 127 2.67 -29.75 6.84
CA ASN A 127 1.35 -30.26 7.24
C ASN A 127 0.20 -29.30 6.88
N THR A 128 0.21 -28.74 5.67
CA THR A 128 -0.79 -27.74 5.22
C THR A 128 -2.08 -28.37 4.70
N GLY A 129 -2.19 -29.71 4.72
CA GLY A 129 -3.31 -30.43 4.14
C GLY A 129 -3.40 -30.17 2.64
N ASN A 130 -4.55 -29.68 2.19
CA ASN A 130 -4.79 -29.34 0.77
C ASN A 130 -4.35 -27.92 0.39
N ALA A 131 -3.91 -27.10 1.34
CA ALA A 131 -3.50 -25.73 1.04
C ALA A 131 -2.17 -25.75 0.27
N ARG A 132 -2.17 -25.13 -0.92
CA ARG A 132 -1.02 -25.04 -1.82
C ARG A 132 0.08 -24.19 -1.20
N VAL A 133 1.33 -24.56 -1.47
CA VAL A 133 2.51 -23.89 -0.91
C VAL A 133 3.54 -23.66 -1.98
N ILE A 134 4.04 -22.43 -2.06
CA ILE A 134 5.14 -22.07 -2.97
C ILE A 134 6.45 -22.15 -2.18
N PRO A 135 7.49 -22.81 -2.70
CA PRO A 135 8.80 -22.79 -2.07
C PRO A 135 9.40 -21.38 -2.08
N ASN A 136 10.03 -20.99 -0.98
CA ASN A 136 10.67 -19.67 -0.80
C ASN A 136 12.20 -19.77 -0.58
N ASP A 137 12.76 -20.96 -0.65
CA ASP A 137 14.19 -21.18 -0.49
C ASP A 137 14.91 -21.12 -1.83
N ASN A 138 16.20 -20.79 -1.79
CA ASN A 138 17.10 -20.90 -2.95
C ASN A 138 16.61 -20.21 -4.25
N LEU A 139 15.75 -19.20 -4.16
CA LEU A 139 15.10 -18.55 -5.32
C LEU A 139 16.08 -17.98 -6.37
N GLY A 140 17.34 -17.72 -5.99
CA GLY A 140 18.39 -17.35 -6.94
C GLY A 140 18.82 -18.51 -7.85
N PHE A 141 18.73 -19.74 -7.36
CA PHE A 141 19.23 -20.96 -8.00
C PHE A 141 18.13 -21.84 -8.60
N ILE A 142 16.89 -21.74 -8.10
CA ILE A 142 15.75 -22.49 -8.63
C ILE A 142 14.84 -21.57 -9.45
N ARG A 143 14.16 -22.16 -10.43
CA ARG A 143 13.11 -21.51 -11.24
C ARG A 143 11.76 -22.21 -11.12
N CYS A 144 11.76 -23.41 -10.56
CA CYS A 144 10.61 -24.26 -10.30
C CYS A 144 10.82 -25.03 -8.99
N PRO A 145 9.75 -25.49 -8.33
CA PRO A 145 9.84 -26.47 -7.27
C PRO A 145 10.61 -27.70 -7.74
N ARG A 146 11.49 -28.24 -6.88
CA ARG A 146 12.35 -29.38 -7.24
C ARG A 146 11.59 -30.70 -7.33
N ASP A 147 10.44 -30.77 -6.68
CA ASP A 147 9.58 -31.93 -6.56
C ASP A 147 8.49 -31.99 -7.65
N VAL A 148 8.40 -30.98 -8.52
CA VAL A 148 7.41 -30.92 -9.60
C VAL A 148 8.11 -31.09 -10.95
N ALA A 149 7.96 -32.29 -11.52
CA ALA A 149 8.45 -32.57 -12.88
C ALA A 149 7.65 -31.78 -13.92
N GLY A 150 8.33 -31.15 -14.87
CA GLY A 150 7.67 -30.42 -15.97
C GLY A 150 7.06 -29.07 -15.58
N CYS A 151 7.43 -28.50 -14.42
CA CYS A 151 6.96 -27.18 -14.01
C CYS A 151 7.31 -26.09 -15.05
N ASN A 152 6.34 -25.23 -15.34
CA ASN A 152 6.44 -24.16 -16.32
C ASN A 152 6.96 -22.87 -15.66
N SER A 153 8.28 -22.68 -15.70
CA SER A 153 8.93 -21.48 -15.13
C SER A 153 8.91 -20.25 -16.02
N ASN A 154 8.39 -20.34 -17.25
CA ASN A 154 8.41 -19.25 -18.21
C ASN A 154 7.16 -18.36 -18.04
N PRO A 155 7.31 -17.08 -17.63
CA PRO A 155 6.18 -16.16 -17.45
C PRO A 155 5.36 -15.92 -18.72
N ALA A 156 5.92 -16.16 -19.91
CA ALA A 156 5.18 -16.00 -21.16
C ALA A 156 4.18 -17.14 -21.43
N THR A 157 4.32 -18.27 -20.74
CA THR A 157 3.56 -19.50 -21.02
C THR A 157 2.88 -20.10 -19.81
N ASN A 158 3.20 -19.66 -18.60
CA ASN A 158 2.61 -20.17 -17.38
C ASN A 158 1.30 -19.43 -17.05
N SER A 159 0.47 -20.01 -16.17
CA SER A 159 -0.87 -19.47 -15.91
C SER A 159 -0.85 -18.17 -15.12
N SER A 160 0.16 -17.98 -14.27
CA SER A 160 0.35 -16.82 -13.40
C SER A 160 0.95 -15.61 -14.11
N GLY A 161 1.63 -15.80 -15.25
CA GLY A 161 2.40 -14.75 -15.91
C GLY A 161 3.62 -14.29 -15.11
N GLN A 162 4.11 -15.09 -14.15
CA GLN A 162 5.08 -14.67 -13.14
C GLN A 162 6.22 -15.68 -13.00
N THR A 163 7.42 -15.22 -12.62
CA THR A 163 8.50 -16.15 -12.22
C THR A 163 8.26 -16.69 -10.80
N LEU A 164 8.97 -17.76 -10.42
CA LEU A 164 8.97 -18.26 -9.04
C LEU A 164 9.40 -17.19 -8.01
N ALA A 165 10.28 -16.26 -8.40
CA ALA A 165 10.70 -15.16 -7.54
C ALA A 165 9.59 -14.11 -7.37
N ASP A 166 8.86 -13.81 -8.44
CA ASP A 166 7.72 -12.88 -8.41
C ASP A 166 6.54 -13.47 -7.61
N ALA A 167 6.32 -14.78 -7.76
CA ALA A 167 5.37 -15.54 -6.95
C ALA A 167 5.74 -15.59 -5.45
N ASN A 168 6.96 -15.20 -5.09
CA ASN A 168 7.40 -15.00 -3.70
C ASN A 168 7.41 -13.53 -3.25
N LEU A 169 6.74 -12.64 -3.99
CA LEU A 169 6.46 -11.29 -3.55
C LEU A 169 5.05 -11.21 -2.96
N LEU A 170 4.97 -10.80 -1.70
CA LEU A 170 3.73 -10.46 -1.04
C LEU A 170 3.34 -9.02 -1.39
N LYS A 171 2.42 -8.88 -2.34
CA LYS A 171 1.79 -7.60 -2.67
C LYS A 171 0.43 -7.55 -1.99
N ILE A 172 0.20 -6.57 -1.13
CA ILE A 172 -1.09 -6.36 -0.49
C ILE A 172 -1.69 -5.01 -0.84
N ARG A 173 -3.02 -4.97 -0.91
CA ARG A 173 -3.83 -3.76 -0.97
C ARG A 173 -4.67 -3.69 0.30
N VAL A 174 -4.63 -2.55 0.97
CA VAL A 174 -5.50 -2.26 2.10
C VAL A 174 -6.39 -1.08 1.77
N THR A 175 -7.70 -1.28 1.85
CA THR A 175 -8.70 -0.22 1.71
C THR A 175 -9.30 0.07 3.08
N TYR A 176 -9.20 1.31 3.55
CA TYR A 176 -9.71 1.77 4.84
C TYR A 176 -10.61 2.99 4.66
N GLY A 177 -11.77 3.01 5.32
CA GLY A 177 -12.64 4.19 5.34
C GLY A 177 -12.43 5.06 6.57
N ILE A 178 -11.97 6.30 6.38
CA ILE A 178 -11.86 7.30 7.45
C ILE A 178 -13.25 7.54 8.07
N PRO A 179 -13.45 7.33 9.39
CA PRO A 179 -14.73 7.55 10.05
C PRO A 179 -15.10 9.04 10.06
N GLN A 180 -16.40 9.34 10.08
CA GLN A 180 -16.92 10.71 10.07
C GLN A 180 -16.40 11.56 11.25
N GLU A 181 -16.20 10.93 12.40
CA GLU A 181 -15.68 11.58 13.62
C GLU A 181 -14.26 12.11 13.47
N LYS A 182 -13.49 11.61 12.50
CA LYS A 182 -12.12 12.04 12.20
C LYS A 182 -12.04 12.97 10.98
N GLN A 183 -13.19 13.41 10.47
CA GLN A 183 -13.30 14.35 9.36
C GLN A 183 -13.69 15.73 9.87
N MET A 184 -13.30 16.77 9.15
CA MET A 184 -13.72 18.14 9.45
C MET A 184 -15.24 18.27 9.26
N PRO A 185 -15.97 18.86 10.23
CA PRO A 185 -17.39 19.11 10.10
C PRO A 185 -17.71 19.88 8.81
N MET A 186 -18.86 19.58 8.21
CA MET A 186 -19.33 20.13 6.90
C MET A 186 -18.50 19.70 5.69
N VAL A 187 -17.17 19.85 5.73
CA VAL A 187 -16.28 19.50 4.60
C VAL A 187 -16.24 17.99 4.37
N GLY A 188 -16.17 17.16 5.41
CA GLY A 188 -16.22 15.70 5.26
C GLY A 188 -17.50 15.21 4.57
N ARG A 189 -18.65 15.80 4.92
CA ARG A 189 -19.95 15.52 4.29
C ARG A 189 -19.99 15.98 2.84
N PHE A 190 -19.40 17.14 2.54
CA PHE A 190 -19.27 17.61 1.17
C PHE A 190 -18.39 16.68 0.34
N TYR A 191 -17.27 16.20 0.89
CA TYR A 191 -16.38 15.25 0.20
C TYR A 191 -17.07 13.93 -0.11
N THR A 192 -17.78 13.33 0.85
CA THR A 192 -18.48 12.06 0.61
C THR A 192 -19.65 12.23 -0.36
N TRP A 193 -20.38 13.35 -0.30
CA TRP A 193 -21.37 13.72 -1.30
C TRP A 193 -20.75 13.89 -2.69
N ALA A 194 -19.64 14.61 -2.80
CA ALA A 194 -18.93 14.84 -4.06
C ALA A 194 -18.43 13.53 -4.65
N LEU A 195 -17.82 12.66 -3.83
CA LEU A 195 -17.38 11.33 -4.25
C LEU A 195 -18.53 10.46 -4.77
N ALA A 196 -19.67 10.46 -4.07
CA ALA A 196 -20.86 9.73 -4.50
C ALA A 196 -21.44 10.26 -5.83
N LYS A 197 -21.32 11.56 -6.09
CA LYS A 197 -21.78 12.19 -7.32
C LYS A 197 -20.82 12.06 -8.50
N MET A 198 -19.51 12.10 -8.25
CA MET A 198 -18.49 12.00 -9.30
C MET A 198 -18.27 10.57 -9.78
N ASN A 199 -18.39 9.59 -8.88
CA ASN A 199 -18.29 8.16 -9.22
C ASN A 199 -19.54 7.39 -8.75
N PRO A 200 -20.70 7.61 -9.40
CA PRO A 200 -21.94 6.90 -9.05
C PRO A 200 -21.84 5.38 -9.30
N ASN A 201 -20.96 4.96 -10.22
CA ASN A 201 -20.72 3.57 -10.60
C ASN A 201 -19.28 3.14 -10.24
N ASP A 202 -18.81 3.38 -9.01
CA ASP A 202 -17.52 2.81 -8.56
C ASP A 202 -17.60 1.27 -8.71
N PRO A 203 -16.74 0.64 -9.53
CA PRO A 203 -16.78 -0.81 -9.76
C PRO A 203 -16.51 -1.62 -8.49
N ASP A 204 -15.97 -0.99 -7.45
CA ASP A 204 -15.69 -1.64 -6.18
C ASP A 204 -16.83 -1.41 -5.18
N ALA A 205 -17.67 -2.43 -4.99
CA ALA A 205 -18.79 -2.43 -4.06
C ALA A 205 -18.39 -2.11 -2.61
N PHE A 206 -17.15 -2.43 -2.21
CA PHE A 206 -16.67 -2.10 -0.87
C PHE A 206 -16.45 -0.59 -0.72
N ARG A 207 -15.80 0.04 -1.71
CA ARG A 207 -15.54 1.48 -1.71
C ARG A 207 -16.84 2.28 -1.74
N SER A 208 -17.79 1.87 -2.57
CA SER A 208 -19.11 2.52 -2.60
C SER A 208 -19.84 2.37 -1.26
N SER A 209 -19.77 1.21 -0.60
CA SER A 209 -20.35 1.02 0.75
C SER A 209 -19.72 1.91 1.84
N LEU A 210 -18.43 2.27 1.71
CA LEU A 210 -17.76 3.19 2.63
C LEU A 210 -18.30 4.61 2.44
N VAL A 211 -18.40 5.05 1.18
CA VAL A 211 -18.90 6.39 0.83
C VAL A 211 -20.36 6.55 1.27
N GLN A 212 -21.21 5.53 1.06
CA GLN A 212 -22.61 5.54 1.50
C GLN A 212 -22.77 5.69 3.02
N ARG A 213 -21.82 5.14 3.80
CA ARG A 213 -21.76 5.32 5.26
C ARG A 213 -21.01 6.58 5.69
N GLY A 214 -20.72 7.48 4.74
CA GLY A 214 -20.03 8.75 4.99
C GLY A 214 -18.55 8.60 5.34
N ARG A 215 -17.92 7.49 5.00
CA ARG A 215 -16.48 7.26 5.17
C ARG A 215 -15.72 7.62 3.90
N ILE A 216 -14.56 8.24 4.06
CA ILE A 216 -13.68 8.57 2.93
C ILE A 216 -12.74 7.37 2.68
N PRO A 217 -12.80 6.70 1.52
CA PRO A 217 -11.96 5.55 1.23
C PRO A 217 -10.50 5.97 0.97
N LEU A 218 -9.58 5.33 1.68
CA LEU A 218 -8.13 5.39 1.46
C LEU A 218 -7.65 4.02 1.02
N VAL A 219 -6.83 3.99 -0.04
CA VAL A 219 -6.22 2.75 -0.54
C VAL A 219 -4.71 2.83 -0.36
N ALA A 220 -4.09 1.83 0.25
CA ALA A 220 -2.65 1.69 0.38
C ALA A 220 -2.18 0.38 -0.23
N HIS A 221 -1.00 0.42 -0.84
CA HIS A 221 -0.36 -0.74 -1.45
C HIS A 221 1.04 -0.89 -0.87
N THR A 222 1.41 -2.12 -0.55
CA THR A 222 2.79 -2.46 -0.17
C THR A 222 3.17 -3.78 -0.80
N THR A 223 4.41 -3.86 -1.26
CA THR A 223 5.02 -5.11 -1.73
C THR A 223 6.24 -5.41 -0.87
N VAL A 224 6.35 -6.64 -0.39
CA VAL A 224 7.53 -7.15 0.33
C VAL A 224 7.87 -8.54 -0.19
N ARG A 225 9.12 -8.96 -0.05
CA ARG A 225 9.50 -10.36 -0.32
C ARG A 225 9.01 -11.25 0.81
N MET A 226 8.54 -12.44 0.46
CA MET A 226 8.22 -13.48 1.42
C MET A 226 9.49 -13.93 2.18
N MET A 227 9.35 -14.15 3.48
CA MET A 227 10.41 -14.68 4.37
C MET A 227 10.07 -16.08 4.88
N SER A 228 8.83 -16.53 4.71
CA SER A 228 8.41 -17.92 4.84
C SER A 228 7.65 -18.37 3.59
N PRO A 229 7.51 -19.68 3.35
CA PRO A 229 6.74 -20.18 2.20
C PRO A 229 5.29 -19.67 2.24
N PRO A 230 4.78 -18.97 1.22
CA PRO A 230 3.38 -18.56 1.24
C PRO A 230 2.48 -19.81 1.17
N ILE A 231 1.43 -19.83 1.99
CA ILE A 231 0.42 -20.88 2.03
C ILE A 231 -0.89 -20.29 1.54
N GLU A 232 -1.60 -20.98 0.65
CA GLU A 232 -2.89 -20.52 0.16
C GLU A 232 -3.95 -20.57 1.27
N GLY A 233 -4.24 -19.41 1.86
CA GLY A 233 -5.11 -19.27 3.03
C GLY A 233 -6.54 -18.81 2.74
N GLY A 234 -7.14 -19.20 1.61
CA GLY A 234 -8.53 -18.84 1.24
C GLY A 234 -8.78 -17.36 0.95
N ASN A 235 -7.73 -16.53 0.93
CA ASN A 235 -7.81 -15.13 0.53
C ASN A 235 -7.76 -15.09 -1.00
N GLY A 236 -8.92 -15.03 -1.64
CA GLY A 236 -8.99 -14.84 -3.08
C GLY A 236 -8.22 -13.58 -3.45
N SER A 237 -7.20 -13.72 -4.30
CA SER A 237 -6.49 -12.59 -4.86
C SER A 237 -7.50 -11.75 -5.62
N ASN A 238 -7.78 -10.53 -5.14
CA ASN A 238 -8.80 -9.66 -5.71
C ASN A 238 -8.12 -8.34 -6.14
N PRO A 239 -8.28 -7.85 -7.38
CA PRO A 239 -9.25 -8.26 -8.37
C PRO A 239 -8.90 -9.64 -8.92
N GLY A 240 -9.91 -10.50 -9.09
CA GLY A 240 -9.79 -11.67 -9.94
C GLY A 240 -9.12 -11.29 -11.26
N PRO A 241 -8.54 -12.30 -11.93
CA PRO A 241 -7.31 -12.23 -12.72
C PRO A 241 -7.06 -10.81 -13.19
N GLY A 242 -6.01 -10.19 -12.68
CA GLY A 242 -5.45 -9.00 -13.30
C GLY A 242 -5.25 -9.31 -14.78
N ASN A 243 -6.27 -8.95 -15.56
CA ASN A 243 -6.39 -9.04 -17.01
C ASN A 243 -6.94 -10.36 -17.62
N ASN A 244 -7.84 -11.13 -17.00
CA ASN A 244 -8.41 -12.36 -17.61
C ASN A 244 -7.33 -13.36 -18.11
N GLY A 245 -6.20 -13.50 -17.40
CA GLY A 245 -5.08 -14.33 -17.85
C GLY A 245 -4.19 -13.67 -18.92
N ASN A 246 -4.25 -12.35 -19.06
CA ASN A 246 -3.46 -11.62 -20.07
C ASN A 246 -2.65 -10.47 -19.44
N PRO A 247 -1.57 -10.75 -18.70
CA PRO A 247 -0.72 -9.73 -18.10
C PRO A 247 -0.30 -8.70 -19.17
N GLN A 248 -0.69 -7.44 -18.96
CA GLN A 248 -0.29 -6.32 -19.78
C GLN A 248 0.73 -5.55 -18.96
N ASP A 249 1.93 -5.45 -19.50
CA ASP A 249 2.97 -4.59 -18.98
C ASP A 249 2.41 -3.16 -18.86
N PRO A 250 2.40 -2.53 -17.68
CA PRO A 250 1.98 -1.13 -17.52
C PRO A 250 2.88 -0.13 -18.27
N GLY A 251 3.88 -0.64 -18.99
CA GLY A 251 4.89 0.12 -19.71
C GLY A 251 6.09 0.36 -18.81
N ASN A 252 7.26 0.48 -19.42
CA ASN A 252 8.45 0.89 -18.70
C ASN A 252 8.18 2.23 -18.01
N PRO A 253 8.46 2.37 -16.70
CA PRO A 253 8.45 3.68 -16.07
C PRO A 253 9.37 4.60 -16.90
N PRO A 254 9.04 5.90 -17.01
CA PRO A 254 9.95 6.84 -17.66
C PRO A 254 11.34 6.64 -17.06
N ALA A 255 12.36 6.54 -17.93
CA ALA A 255 13.72 6.28 -17.52
C ALA A 255 14.05 7.17 -16.33
N GLY A 256 14.21 6.55 -15.15
CA GLY A 256 14.53 7.27 -13.95
C GLY A 256 15.80 8.08 -14.20
N GLN A 257 15.92 9.25 -13.57
CA GLN A 257 17.20 9.94 -13.56
C GLN A 257 18.27 8.93 -13.12
N PRO A 258 19.47 8.96 -13.75
CA PRO A 258 20.54 8.07 -13.37
C PRO A 258 20.73 8.16 -11.85
N LEU A 259 20.93 7.00 -11.22
CA LEU A 259 21.17 6.94 -9.78
C LEU A 259 22.26 7.96 -9.42
N PRO A 260 22.05 8.80 -8.39
CA PRO A 260 23.05 9.79 -8.01
C PRO A 260 24.37 9.08 -7.72
N THR A 261 25.46 9.63 -8.26
CA THR A 261 26.80 9.14 -8.00
C THR A 261 27.06 9.15 -6.50
N CYS A 262 27.54 8.03 -5.96
CA CYS A 262 27.96 7.87 -4.57
C CYS A 262 28.77 9.10 -4.12
N PRO A 263 28.29 9.88 -3.13
CA PRO A 263 29.04 11.02 -2.63
C PRO A 263 30.25 10.54 -1.81
N TRP A 264 31.35 11.29 -1.85
CA TRP A 264 32.62 10.95 -1.19
C TRP A 264 32.55 10.87 0.35
N TRP A 265 31.45 11.34 0.96
CA TRP A 265 31.21 11.31 2.40
C TRP A 265 30.32 10.15 2.86
N ASP A 266 29.81 9.31 1.94
CA ASP A 266 28.98 8.16 2.30
C ASP A 266 29.86 6.96 2.70
N ALA A 267 29.83 6.60 3.98
CA ALA A 267 30.60 5.48 4.55
C ALA A 267 30.21 4.10 3.99
N SER A 268 29.07 3.99 3.30
CA SER A 268 28.64 2.76 2.63
C SER A 268 29.21 2.61 1.21
N CYS A 269 29.78 3.68 0.63
CA CYS A 269 30.46 3.64 -0.66
C CYS A 269 31.94 3.25 -0.45
N ALA A 270 32.20 1.94 -0.37
CA ALA A 270 33.56 1.42 -0.28
C ALA A 270 34.32 1.61 -1.62
N SER A 271 35.59 2.02 -1.55
CA SER A 271 36.49 2.04 -2.71
C SER A 271 36.69 0.62 -3.26
N CYS A 272 36.75 0.49 -4.59
CA CYS A 272 37.09 -0.77 -5.25
C CYS A 272 38.44 -1.28 -4.67
N PRO A 273 38.52 -2.52 -4.15
CA PRO A 273 39.77 -3.04 -3.60
C PRO A 273 40.82 -3.19 -4.71
N ASP A 274 42.02 -2.69 -4.48
CA ASP A 274 43.13 -2.80 -5.43
C ASP A 274 43.50 -4.28 -5.65
N GLY A 275 43.56 -4.71 -6.91
CA GLY A 275 44.15 -6.00 -7.29
C GLY A 275 43.21 -7.20 -7.48
N VAL A 276 41.88 -7.03 -7.43
CA VAL A 276 40.95 -8.15 -7.69
C VAL A 276 40.50 -8.14 -9.16
N SER A 277 41.16 -8.94 -10.00
CA SER A 277 40.77 -9.19 -11.39
C SER A 277 39.81 -10.40 -11.49
N THR A 278 38.68 -10.37 -10.81
CA THR A 278 37.60 -11.34 -11.05
C THR A 278 36.60 -10.77 -12.06
N PRO A 279 36.43 -11.40 -13.24
CA PRO A 279 35.40 -11.00 -14.19
C PRO A 279 34.01 -11.24 -13.58
N GLY A 280 33.18 -10.20 -13.50
CA GLY A 280 31.77 -10.29 -13.09
C GLY A 280 31.35 -9.49 -11.84
N CYS A 281 32.29 -8.95 -11.07
CA CYS A 281 32.01 -8.12 -9.88
C CYS A 281 32.57 -6.70 -9.99
N LYS A 282 32.49 -6.06 -11.17
CA LYS A 282 32.79 -4.64 -11.30
C LYS A 282 31.51 -3.83 -11.53
N PRO A 283 31.19 -2.84 -10.67
CA PRO A 283 30.23 -1.81 -11.05
C PRO A 283 30.77 -1.00 -12.25
N GLU A 284 29.89 -0.47 -13.09
CA GLU A 284 30.24 0.19 -14.36
C GLU A 284 31.24 1.35 -14.22
N THR A 285 31.40 1.90 -13.01
CA THR A 285 32.36 2.98 -12.70
C THR A 285 33.79 2.50 -12.47
N CYS A 286 34.05 1.19 -12.31
CA CYS A 286 35.40 0.64 -12.13
C CYS A 286 36.03 0.16 -13.47
N SER A 287 35.83 0.94 -14.54
CA SER A 287 36.52 0.78 -15.83
C SER A 287 38.00 1.15 -15.71
N ALA A 288 38.87 0.31 -16.27
CA ALA A 288 40.31 0.48 -16.21
C ALA A 288 40.74 1.78 -16.94
N ALA A 289 41.58 2.58 -16.29
CA ALA A 289 42.38 3.57 -16.98
C ALA A 289 43.23 2.83 -18.03
N ALA A 290 42.98 3.16 -19.29
CA ALA A 290 43.83 2.72 -20.38
C ALA A 290 45.21 3.36 -20.22
N SER A 291 46.23 2.51 -20.13
CA SER A 291 47.62 2.80 -20.45
C SER A 291 48.25 1.52 -20.97
#